data_AF-A0A2V9FF43-F1
#
_entry.id   AF-A0A2V9FF43-F1
#
_cell.length_a   1.000
_cell.length_b   1.000
_cell.length_c   1.000
_cell.angle_alpha   90.00
_cell.angle_beta   90.00
_cell.angle_gamma   90.00
#
_symmetry.space_group_name_H-M   'P 1'
#
loop_
_entity.id
_entity.type
_entity.pdbx_description
1 polymer ?
#
loop_
_entity_poly.entity_id
_entity_poly.type
_entity_poly.pdbx_seq_one_letter_code
_entity_poly.pdbx_strand_id
1 'polypeptide(L)'
;ILADAVKITLGPKGRNAVIEKKFGAPVITKDGVTVAKEIELQDPLENLGAQMVREVASKTSDVAGDGTTTATVLAQAIFREGVRTVAAGASPMALKRGIDKAVEVAVGEIKRLSREVKGDMIA
;
A
#
# COMPACT_ATOMS: atom_id res chain seq x y z
N ILE A 1 -10.90 -1.96 -5.40
CA ILE A 1 -10.43 -3.08 -6.26
C ILE A 1 -8.99 -3.47 -5.93
N LEU A 2 -7.96 -2.70 -6.29
CA LEU A 2 -6.55 -3.05 -5.99
C LEU A 2 -6.31 -3.34 -4.50
N ALA A 3 -6.63 -2.38 -3.63
CA ALA A 3 -6.40 -2.52 -2.19
C ALA A 3 -7.23 -3.67 -1.58
N ASP A 4 -8.40 -3.98 -2.13
CA ASP A 4 -9.24 -5.09 -1.64
C ASP A 4 -8.66 -6.46 -1.99
N ALA A 5 -8.01 -6.57 -3.15
CA ALA A 5 -7.30 -7.78 -3.56
C ALA A 5 -5.97 -7.96 -2.80
N VAL A 6 -5.28 -6.87 -2.47
CA VAL A 6 -4.00 -6.91 -1.76
C VAL A 6 -4.19 -7.05 -0.24
N LYS A 7 -5.23 -6.47 0.36
CA LYS A 7 -5.42 -6.53 1.84
C LYS A 7 -5.66 -7.95 2.37
N ILE A 8 -6.18 -8.87 1.56
CA ILE A 8 -6.45 -10.24 2.01
C ILE A 8 -5.16 -11.03 2.26
N THR A 9 -4.04 -10.60 1.68
CA THR A 9 -2.74 -11.22 1.87
C THR A 9 -1.96 -10.64 3.05
N LEU A 10 -2.48 -9.59 3.71
CA LEU A 10 -1.82 -8.92 4.83
C LEU A 10 -1.77 -9.81 6.08
N GLY A 11 -0.58 -9.87 6.70
CA GLY A 11 -0.36 -10.46 8.02
C GLY A 11 -0.13 -11.98 8.02
N PRO A 12 0.17 -12.57 9.20
CA PRO A 12 0.59 -13.97 9.31
C PRO A 12 -0.51 -14.98 8.94
N LYS A 13 -1.78 -14.54 8.97
CA LYS A 13 -2.95 -15.32 8.54
C LYS A 13 -3.53 -14.84 7.20
N GLY A 14 -2.69 -14.23 6.36
CA GLY A 14 -3.04 -13.83 5.00
C GLY A 14 -3.61 -15.01 4.20
N ARG A 15 -4.66 -14.72 3.43
CA ARG A 15 -5.34 -15.68 2.55
C ARG A 15 -4.59 -15.80 1.23
N ASN A 16 -4.81 -16.93 0.55
CA ASN A 16 -4.26 -17.16 -0.77
C ASN A 16 -5.03 -16.34 -1.80
N ALA A 17 -4.30 -15.69 -2.70
CA ALA A 17 -4.80 -15.21 -3.97
C ALA A 17 -4.51 -16.26 -5.05
N VAL A 18 -5.48 -16.51 -5.92
CA VAL A 18 -5.35 -17.41 -7.06
C VAL A 18 -5.32 -16.56 -8.32
N ILE A 19 -4.26 -16.69 -9.10
CA ILE A 19 -4.00 -15.90 -10.29
C ILE A 19 -4.01 -16.82 -11.50
N GLU A 20 -4.85 -16.50 -12.48
CA GLU A 20 -4.93 -17.22 -13.74
C GLU A 20 -3.64 -17.02 -14.55
N LYS A 21 -3.18 -18.09 -15.22
CA LYS A 21 -2.13 -18.02 -16.23
C LYS A 21 -2.70 -18.42 -17.57
N LYS A 22 -2.23 -17.78 -18.64
CA LYS A 22 -2.62 -18.11 -20.03
C LYS A 22 -2.31 -19.56 -20.43
N PHE A 23 -1.30 -20.17 -19.79
CA PHE A 23 -0.92 -21.56 -20.02
C PHE A 23 -0.52 -22.22 -18.69
N GLY A 24 -0.95 -23.48 -18.51
CA GLY A 24 -0.60 -24.29 -17.34
C GLY A 24 -1.50 -24.06 -16.11
N ALA A 25 -1.01 -24.48 -14.95
CA ALA A 25 -1.74 -24.36 -13.69
C ALA A 25 -1.77 -22.91 -13.15
N PRO A 26 -2.82 -22.51 -12.43
CA PRO A 26 -2.90 -21.20 -11.80
C PRO A 26 -1.83 -21.01 -10.74
N VAL A 27 -1.42 -19.77 -10.50
CA VAL A 27 -0.49 -19.42 -9.42
C VAL A 27 -1.27 -19.15 -8.16
N ILE A 28 -0.92 -19.83 -7.08
CA ILE A 28 -1.44 -19.57 -5.75
C ILE A 28 -0.35 -18.83 -4.98
N THR A 29 -0.64 -17.61 -4.54
CA THR A 29 0.33 -16.79 -3.81
C THR A 29 -0.29 -16.11 -2.60
N LYS A 30 0.52 -15.87 -1.57
CA LYS A 30 0.20 -15.00 -0.43
C LYS A 30 0.99 -13.69 -0.47
N ASP A 31 1.74 -13.44 -1.53
CA ASP A 31 2.53 -12.23 -1.67
C ASP A 31 1.68 -11.11 -2.28
N GLY A 32 1.51 -10.02 -1.51
CA GLY A 32 0.79 -8.83 -1.94
C GLY A 32 1.44 -8.11 -3.13
N VAL A 33 2.77 -8.19 -3.28
CA VAL A 33 3.48 -7.57 -4.41
C VAL A 33 3.11 -8.28 -5.71
N THR A 34 3.17 -9.62 -5.71
CA THR A 34 2.75 -10.44 -6.85
C THR A 34 1.30 -10.19 -7.22
N VAL A 35 0.40 -10.12 -6.23
CA VAL A 35 -1.03 -9.82 -6.49
C VAL A 35 -1.21 -8.43 -7.09
N ALA A 36 -0.52 -7.41 -6.58
CA ALA A 36 -0.62 -6.05 -7.09
C ALA A 36 -0.10 -5.89 -8.53
N LYS A 37 0.90 -6.68 -8.94
CA LYS A 37 1.48 -6.66 -10.29
C LYS A 37 0.51 -7.16 -11.37
N GLU A 38 -0.31 -8.15 -11.03
CA GLU A 38 -1.24 -8.81 -11.95
C GLU A 38 -2.59 -8.09 -12.06
N ILE A 39 -2.81 -7.01 -11.31
CA ILE A 39 -4.05 -6.24 -11.36
C ILE A 39 -3.97 -5.17 -12.45
N GLU A 40 -4.78 -5.36 -13.48
CA GLU A 40 -5.05 -4.41 -14.55
C GLU A 40 -6.56 -4.28 -14.73
N LEU A 41 -7.06 -3.05 -14.78
CA LEU A 41 -8.50 -2.77 -14.87
C LEU A 41 -8.86 -2.39 -16.31
N GLN A 42 -10.04 -2.80 -16.75
CA GLN A 42 -10.54 -2.50 -18.10
C GLN A 42 -10.84 -1.01 -18.28
N ASP A 43 -11.36 -0.34 -17.24
CA ASP A 43 -11.60 1.09 -17.27
C ASP A 43 -10.29 1.88 -17.14
N PRO A 44 -9.96 2.78 -18.09
CA PRO A 44 -8.69 3.51 -18.07
C PRO A 44 -8.52 4.42 -16.85
N LEU A 45 -9.58 5.03 -16.32
CA LEU A 45 -9.51 5.92 -15.16
C LEU A 45 -9.29 5.14 -13.87
N GLU A 46 -10.02 4.04 -13.70
CA GLU A 46 -9.81 3.13 -12.57
C GLU A 46 -8.41 2.50 -12.63
N ASN A 47 -7.97 2.08 -13.83
CA ASN A 47 -6.64 1.52 -14.01
C ASN A 47 -5.56 2.55 -13.66
N LEU A 48 -5.69 3.80 -14.13
CA LEU A 48 -4.77 4.88 -13.77
C LEU A 48 -4.64 5.03 -12.25
N GLY A 49 -5.76 5.06 -11.52
CA GLY A 49 -5.75 5.13 -10.06
C GLY A 49 -5.09 3.91 -9.40
N ALA A 50 -5.36 2.71 -9.91
CA ALA A 50 -4.71 1.48 -9.44
C ALA A 50 -3.19 1.51 -9.68
N GLN A 51 -2.75 1.91 -10.87
CA GLN A 51 -1.33 2.03 -11.21
C GLN A 51 -0.61 3.06 -10.34
N MET A 52 -1.24 4.21 -10.03
CA MET A 52 -0.67 5.21 -9.13
C MET A 52 -0.39 4.66 -7.73
N VAL A 53 -1.33 3.91 -7.15
CA VAL A 53 -1.15 3.31 -5.82
C VAL A 53 -0.10 2.18 -5.88
N ARG A 54 -0.09 1.39 -6.96
CA ARG A 54 0.90 0.34 -7.18
C ARG A 54 2.33 0.88 -7.22
N GLU A 55 2.55 1.98 -7.95
CA GLU A 55 3.85 2.62 -8.10
C GLU A 55 4.41 3.09 -6.73
N VAL A 56 3.56 3.70 -5.91
CA VAL A 56 3.93 4.14 -4.56
C VAL A 56 4.23 2.95 -3.65
N ALA A 57 3.43 1.89 -3.73
CA ALA A 57 3.65 0.69 -2.94
C ALA A 57 4.94 -0.05 -3.34
N SER A 58 5.25 -0.13 -4.64
CA SER A 58 6.48 -0.78 -5.13
C SER A 58 7.74 -0.10 -4.59
N LYS A 59 7.78 1.24 -4.59
CA LYS A 59 8.92 2.01 -4.06
C LYS A 59 9.19 1.73 -2.58
N THR A 60 8.16 1.39 -1.81
CA THR A 60 8.32 0.99 -0.40
C THR A 60 9.10 -0.32 -0.31
N SER A 61 8.74 -1.31 -1.12
CA SER A 61 9.45 -2.59 -1.21
C SER A 61 10.89 -2.44 -1.68
N ASP A 62 11.13 -1.57 -2.67
CA ASP A 62 12.46 -1.44 -3.29
C ASP A 62 13.51 -0.89 -2.31
N VAL A 63 13.09 -0.05 -1.35
CA VAL A 63 13.99 0.57 -0.36
C VAL A 63 13.99 -0.19 0.96
N ALA A 64 12.82 -0.62 1.45
CA ALA A 64 12.68 -1.24 2.76
C ALA A 64 12.68 -2.78 2.72
N GLY A 65 12.52 -3.40 1.54
CA GLY A 65 12.43 -4.85 1.37
C GLY A 65 11.08 -5.49 1.72
N ASP A 66 10.18 -4.75 2.38
CA ASP A 66 8.83 -5.16 2.77
C ASP A 66 7.91 -3.93 2.90
N GLY A 67 6.61 -4.13 3.13
CA GLY A 67 5.66 -3.08 3.49
C GLY A 67 4.69 -2.67 2.38
N THR A 68 4.77 -3.27 1.19
CA THR A 68 3.92 -2.98 0.02
C THR A 68 2.43 -3.07 0.35
N THR A 69 2.04 -4.12 1.07
CA THR A 69 0.64 -4.35 1.47
C THR A 69 0.17 -3.29 2.45
N THR A 70 1.01 -2.92 3.43
CA THR A 70 0.71 -1.87 4.42
C THR A 70 0.57 -0.51 3.74
N ALA A 71 1.49 -0.15 2.84
CA ALA A 71 1.45 1.09 2.07
C ALA A 71 0.15 1.21 1.25
N THR A 72 -0.26 0.12 0.60
CA THR A 72 -1.49 0.06 -0.20
C THR A 72 -2.74 0.29 0.64
N VAL A 73 -2.82 -0.35 1.81
CA VAL A 73 -3.97 -0.21 2.73
C VAL A 73 -4.03 1.20 3.34
N LEU A 74 -2.89 1.76 3.72
CA LEU A 74 -2.83 3.13 4.24
C LEU A 74 -3.23 4.16 3.17
N ALA A 75 -2.74 4.01 1.94
CA ALA A 75 -3.12 4.87 0.81
C ALA A 75 -4.63 4.84 0.57
N GLN A 76 -5.25 3.66 0.58
CA GLN A 76 -6.70 3.51 0.46
C GLN A 76 -7.44 4.25 1.58
N ALA A 77 -7.02 4.08 2.84
CA ALA A 77 -7.68 4.68 3.99
C ALA A 77 -7.59 6.21 3.96
N ILE A 78 -6.39 6.76 3.72
CA ILE A 78 -6.15 8.21 3.65
C ILE A 78 -6.96 8.83 2.51
N PHE A 79 -6.92 8.22 1.32
CA PHE A 79 -7.65 8.74 0.16
C PHE A 79 -9.16 8.72 0.38
N ARG A 80 -9.71 7.62 0.93
CA ARG A 80 -11.15 7.48 1.18
C ARG A 80 -11.67 8.55 2.14
N GLU A 81 -11.01 8.74 3.28
CA GLU A 81 -11.42 9.77 4.24
C GLU A 81 -11.14 11.18 3.72
N GLY A 82 -10.08 11.35 2.92
CA GLY A 82 -9.79 12.63 2.27
C GLY A 82 -10.88 13.06 1.29
N VAL A 83 -11.33 12.15 0.40
CA VAL A 83 -12.43 12.41 -0.53
C VAL A 83 -13.72 12.75 0.22
N ARG A 84 -14.04 12.02 1.30
CA ARG A 84 -15.20 12.33 2.15
C ARG A 84 -15.12 13.74 2.75
N THR A 85 -13.95 14.13 3.23
CA THR A 85 -13.73 15.44 3.85
C THR A 85 -13.81 16.58 2.83
N VAL A 86 -13.30 16.36 1.62
CA VAL A 86 -13.42 17.31 0.51
C VAL A 86 -14.87 17.44 0.04
N ALA A 87 -15.60 16.33 -0.04
CA ALA A 87 -17.03 16.35 -0.38
C ALA A 87 -17.87 17.13 0.65
N ALA A 88 -17.41 17.19 1.91
CA ALA A 88 -18.01 18.02 2.96
C ALA A 88 -17.63 19.52 2.87
N GLY A 89 -16.89 19.94 1.84
CA GLY A 89 -16.53 21.34 1.58
C GLY A 89 -15.15 21.76 2.07
N ALA A 90 -14.32 20.84 2.59
CA ALA A 90 -12.96 21.17 3.00
C ALA A 90 -12.04 21.42 1.79
N SER A 91 -11.09 22.34 1.94
CA SER A 91 -10.06 22.60 0.92
C SER A 91 -9.10 21.41 0.78
N PRO A 92 -8.94 20.80 -0.42
CA PRO A 92 -8.01 19.70 -0.65
C PRO A 92 -6.56 20.07 -0.32
N MET A 93 -6.16 21.31 -0.62
CA MET A 93 -4.81 21.80 -0.33
C MET A 93 -4.55 21.95 1.17
N ALA A 94 -5.55 22.39 1.94
CA ALA A 94 -5.42 22.47 3.39
C ALA A 94 -5.35 21.07 4.01
N LEU A 95 -6.17 20.14 3.52
CA LEU A 95 -6.14 18.74 3.93
C LEU A 95 -4.78 18.10 3.68
N LYS A 96 -4.22 18.26 2.47
CA LYS A 96 -2.87 17.76 2.13
C LYS A 96 -1.82 18.27 3.12
N ARG A 97 -1.79 19.59 3.37
CA ARG A 97 -0.84 20.19 4.34
C ARG A 97 -1.01 19.61 5.75
N GLY A 98 -2.26 19.32 6.16
CA GLY A 98 -2.54 18.68 7.43
C GLY A 98 -2.01 17.24 7.50
N ILE A 99 -2.23 16.46 6.44
CA ILE A 99 -1.71 15.09 6.31
C ILE A 99 -0.18 15.10 6.33
N ASP A 100 0.47 15.97 5.58
CA ASP A 100 1.94 16.07 5.54
C ASP A 100 2.51 16.30 6.95
N LYS A 101 1.96 17.26 7.70
CA LYS A 101 2.37 17.54 9.09
C LYS A 101 2.12 16.37 10.03
N ALA A 102 0.98 15.69 9.89
CA ALA A 102 0.68 14.53 10.72
C ALA A 102 1.65 13.36 10.45
N VAL A 103 2.03 13.16 9.20
CA VAL A 103 3.04 12.16 8.81
C VAL A 103 4.41 12.50 9.39
N GLU A 104 4.84 13.76 9.35
CA GLU A 104 6.10 14.19 9.97
C GLU A 104 6.17 13.86 11.46
N VAL A 105 5.10 14.18 12.21
CA VAL A 105 5.01 13.88 13.64
C VAL A 105 5.00 12.37 13.89
N ALA A 106 4.21 11.61 13.12
CA ALA A 106 4.13 10.16 13.25
C ALA A 106 5.48 9.47 12.99
N VAL A 107 6.21 9.90 11.95
CA VAL A 107 7.55 9.38 11.63
C VAL A 107 8.54 9.74 12.74
N GLY A 108 8.46 10.95 13.30
CA GLY A 108 9.27 11.37 14.45
C GLY A 108 9.08 10.44 15.65
N GLU A 109 7.84 10.11 15.99
CA GLU A 109 7.54 9.20 17.09
C GLU A 109 7.94 7.74 16.81
N ILE A 110 7.75 7.24 15.59
CA ILE A 110 8.21 5.91 15.20
C ILE A 110 9.74 5.81 15.38
N LYS A 111 10.50 6.83 14.97
CA LYS A 111 11.94 6.88 15.18
C LYS A 111 12.31 6.88 16.66
N ARG A 112 11.59 7.65 17.50
CA ARG A 112 11.81 7.67 18.96
C ARG A 112 11.54 6.32 19.63
N LEU A 113 10.55 5.58 19.13
CA LEU A 113 10.21 4.24 19.62
C LEU A 113 11.12 3.14 19.06
N SER A 114 11.86 3.42 17.98
CA SER A 114 12.77 2.47 17.37
C SER A 114 13.92 2.11 18.30
N ARG A 115 14.38 0.86 18.22
CA ARG A 115 15.55 0.38 18.97
C ARG A 115 16.70 0.18 18.01
N GLU A 116 17.79 0.90 18.23
CA GLU A 116 19.00 0.75 17.45
C GLU A 116 19.63 -0.63 17.74
N VAL A 117 19.90 -1.40 16.69
CA VAL A 117 20.56 -2.71 16.79
C VAL A 117 22.03 -2.53 16.40
N LYS A 118 22.96 -2.95 17.26
CA LYS A 118 24.41 -2.93 17.03
C LYS A 118 24.99 -4.33 17.19
N GLY A 119 25.82 -4.78 16.26
CA GLY A 119 26.57 -6.05 16.32
C GLY A 119 26.53 -6.87 15.02
N ASP A 120 27.45 -7.83 14.88
CA ASP A 120 27.70 -8.69 13.71
C ASP A 120 26.56 -9.68 13.35
N MET A 121 25.36 -9.52 13.93
CA MET A 121 24.20 -10.38 13.67
C MET A 121 23.22 -9.80 12.64
N ILE A 122 23.71 -8.98 11.72
CA ILE A 122 22.92 -8.54 10.56
C ILE A 122 23.65 -9.06 9.31
N ALA A 123 23.28 -10.26 8.89
CA ALA A 123 23.64 -10.88 7.62
C ALA A 123 22.35 -11.27 6.88
#